data_AF-A0A3C0L006-F1
#
_entry.id   AF-A0A3C0L006-F1
#
_cell.length_a   1.000
_cell.length_b   1.000
_cell.length_c   1.000
_cell.angle_alpha   90.00
_cell.angle_beta   90.00
_cell.angle_gamma   90.00
#
_symmetry.space_group_name_H-M   'P 1'
#
loop_
_entity.id
_entity.type
_entity.pdbx_description
1 polymer ?
#
loop_
_entity_poly.entity_id
_entity_poly.type
_entity_poly.pdbx_seq_one_letter_code
_entity_poly.pdbx_strand_id
1 'polypeptide(L)' 'FSRSALKTQLQDLGAKVAGSVSAKTTRLAAGREAGSKLSKAESLGIPVIDEAGLRSLLEQLP' A
#
# COMPACT_ATOMS: atom_id res chain seq x y z
N PHE A 1 -13.30 -4.14 9.38
CA PHE A 1 -12.15 -3.28 9.69
C PHE A 1 -11.93 -2.35 8.51
N SER A 2 -12.08 -1.03 8.74
CA SER A 2 -12.04 -0.03 7.67
C SER A 2 -10.61 0.28 7.24
N ARG A 3 -10.40 0.59 5.96
CA ARG A 3 -9.10 0.98 5.36
C ARG A 3 -8.35 2.07 6.15
N SER A 4 -9.10 2.89 6.89
CA SER A 4 -8.59 3.91 7.81
C SER A 4 -7.74 3.31 8.95
N ALA A 5 -8.16 2.18 9.52
CA ALA A 5 -7.45 1.54 10.63
C ALA A 5 -6.09 0.98 10.20
N LEU A 6 -6.01 0.40 9.00
CA LEU A 6 -4.74 -0.10 8.42
C LEU A 6 -3.76 1.05 8.19
N LYS A 7 -4.25 2.20 7.71
CA LYS A 7 -3.42 3.39 7.53
C LYS A 7 -2.84 3.88 8.85
N THR A 8 -3.66 3.92 9.90
CA THR A 8 -3.22 4.32 11.25
C THR A 8 -2.18 3.36 11.79
N GLN A 9 -2.39 2.05 11.73
CA GLN A 9 -1.40 1.07 12.18
C GLN A 9 -0.08 1.16 11.42
N LEU A 10 -0.13 1.33 10.09
CA LEU A 10 1.08 1.54 9.29
C LEU A 10 1.83 2.80 9.74
N GLN A 11 1.12 3.91 9.94
CA GLN A 11 1.75 5.15 10.41
C GLN A 11 2.33 5.00 11.82
N ASP A 12 1.67 4.25 12.70
CA ASP A 12 2.12 3.96 14.06
C ASP A 12 3.40 3.11 14.07
N LEU A 13 3.48 2.14 13.16
CA LEU A 13 4.67 1.31 12.91
C LEU A 13 5.79 2.07 12.14
N GLY A 14 5.61 3.37 11.87
CA GLY A 14 6.58 4.20 11.16
C GLY A 14 6.57 4.04 9.64
N ALA A 15 5.63 3.27 9.09
CA ALA A 15 5.45 3.12 7.65
C ALA A 15 4.76 4.34 7.03
N LYS A 16 5.35 4.85 5.94
CA LYS A 16 4.85 6.03 5.24
C LYS A 16 3.78 5.68 4.22
N VAL A 17 2.51 5.90 4.59
CA VAL A 17 1.37 5.70 3.66
C VAL A 17 1.15 6.94 2.81
N ALA A 18 1.65 6.90 1.56
CA ALA A 18 1.41 7.94 0.57
C ALA A 18 0.25 7.58 -0.36
N GLY A 19 -0.59 8.56 -0.71
CA GLY A 19 -1.70 8.38 -1.66
C GLY A 19 -1.28 8.28 -3.13
N SER A 20 0.01 8.44 -3.41
CA SER A 20 0.63 8.52 -4.73
C SER A 20 1.83 7.56 -4.84
N VAL A 21 1.99 6.99 -6.04
CA VAL A 21 3.11 6.08 -6.36
C VAL A 21 4.30 6.90 -6.82
N SER A 22 5.46 6.65 -6.20
CA SER A 22 6.75 7.29 -6.44
C SER A 22 7.82 6.23 -6.67
N ALA A 23 8.95 6.60 -7.27
CA ALA A 23 10.10 5.70 -7.44
C ALA A 23 10.68 5.18 -6.09
N LYS A 24 10.36 5.83 -4.97
CA LYS A 24 10.73 5.36 -3.61
C LYS A 24 9.71 4.39 -3.00
N THR A 25 8.62 4.07 -3.70
CA THR A 25 7.56 3.22 -3.18
C THR A 25 7.96 1.76 -3.32
N THR A 26 8.07 1.05 -2.21
CA THR A 26 8.43 -0.38 -2.18
C THR A 26 7.29 -1.28 -2.65
N ARG A 27 6.05 -0.98 -2.25
CA ARG A 27 4.84 -1.74 -2.62
C ARG A 27 3.66 -0.79 -2.78
N LEU A 28 2.82 -1.05 -3.77
CA LEU A 28 1.56 -0.33 -3.95
C LEU A 28 0.41 -1.13 -3.36
N ALA A 29 -0.30 -0.59 -2.37
CA ALA A 29 -1.59 -1.13 -1.96
C ALA A 29 -2.71 -0.62 -2.90
N ALA A 30 -3.11 -1.44 -3.87
CA ALA A 30 -4.16 -1.14 -4.83
C ALA A 30 -5.51 -1.74 -4.38
N GLY A 31 -6.50 -0.87 -4.16
CA GLY A 31 -7.90 -1.28 -4.05
C GLY A 31 -8.55 -1.43 -5.43
N ARG A 32 -9.84 -1.78 -5.47
CA ARG A 32 -10.63 -1.95 -6.71
C ARG A 32 -10.60 -0.74 -7.67
N GLU A 33 -10.31 0.45 -7.18
CA GLU A 33 -10.27 1.70 -7.99
C GLU A 33 -8.85 2.24 -8.23
N ALA A 34 -7.81 1.40 -8.19
CA ALA A 34 -6.44 1.87 -8.32
C ALA A 34 -6.03 2.30 -9.74
N GLY A 35 -6.91 2.27 -10.74
CA GLY A 35 -6.65 2.47 -12.19
C GLY A 35 -5.40 3.29 -12.55
N SER A 36 -5.38 4.59 -12.26
CA SER A 36 -4.26 5.48 -12.64
C SER A 36 -2.98 5.29 -11.81
N LYS A 37 -3.07 4.64 -10.64
CA LYS A 37 -1.92 4.32 -9.77
C LYS A 37 -1.31 2.97 -10.10
N LEU A 38 -2.14 2.02 -10.52
CA LEU A 38 -1.75 0.68 -10.95
C LEU A 38 -0.81 0.78 -12.15
N SER A 39 -1.25 1.50 -13.19
CA SER A 39 -0.45 1.73 -14.41
C SER A 39 0.90 2.42 -14.12
N LYS A 40 0.93 3.33 -13.13
CA LYS A 40 2.17 3.99 -12.69
C LYS A 40 3.09 3.06 -11.91
N ALA A 41 2.54 2.19 -11.06
CA ALA A 41 3.31 1.17 -10.35
C ALA A 41 3.89 0.13 -11.32
N GLU A 42 3.08 -0.35 -12.28
CA GLU A 42 3.54 -1.28 -13.33
C GLU A 42 4.67 -0.67 -14.16
N SER A 43 4.52 0.60 -14.57
CA SER A 43 5.57 1.33 -15.32
C SER A 43 6.86 1.52 -14.52
N LEU A 44 6.79 1.57 -13.19
CA LEU A 44 7.94 1.69 -12.30
C LEU A 44 8.47 0.34 -11.81
N GLY A 45 7.84 -0.77 -12.21
CA GLY A 45 8.17 -2.12 -11.71
C GLY A 45 7.87 -2.32 -10.22
N ILE A 46 6.94 -1.54 -9.66
CA ILE A 46 6.58 -1.60 -8.25
C ILE A 46 5.55 -2.72 -8.05
N PRO A 47 5.82 -3.69 -7.16
CA PRO A 47 4.87 -4.76 -6.87
C PRO A 47 3.59 -4.22 -6.24
N VAL A 48 2.47 -4.62 -6.82
CA VAL A 48 1.12 -4.24 -6.37
C VAL A 48 0.56 -5.34 -5.47
N ILE A 49 0.06 -4.94 -4.31
CA ILE A 49 -0.63 -5.79 -3.33
C ILE A 49 -2.04 -5.25 -3.11
N ASP A 50 -2.98 -6.13 -2.76
CA ASP A 50 -4.33 -5.75 -2.39
C ASP A 50 -4.43 -5.38 -0.89
N GLU A 51 -5.64 -5.01 -0.46
CA GLU A 51 -5.91 -4.64 0.94
C GLU A 51 -5.66 -5.80 1.92
N ALA A 52 -5.92 -7.05 1.53
CA ALA A 52 -5.63 -8.22 2.36
C ALA A 52 -4.13 -8.52 2.41
N GLY A 53 -3.41 -8.32 1.31
CA GLY A 53 -1.94 -8.40 1.29
C GLY A 53 -1.27 -7.34 2.19
N LEU A 54 -1.79 -6.11 2.16
CA LEU A 54 -1.33 -5.04 3.07
C LEU A 54 -1.62 -5.38 4.53
N ARG A 55 -2.79 -5.94 4.81
CA ARG A 55 -3.16 -6.39 6.15
C ARG A 55 -2.27 -7.54 6.64
N SER A 56 -1.96 -8.51 5.80
CA SER A 56 -1.07 -9.63 6.16
C SER A 56 0.33 -9.13 6.50
N LEU A 57 0.83 -8.11 5.78
CA LEU A 57 2.11 -7.46 6.11
C LEU A 57 2.07 -6.76 7.47
N LEU A 58 0.95 -6.11 7.78
CA LEU A 58 0.74 -5.47 9.09
C LEU A 58 0.67 -6.49 10.22
N GLU A 59 -0.03 -7.61 10.03
CA GLU A 59 -0.12 -8.69 11.02
C GLU A 59 1.20 -9.47 11.18
N GLN A 60 2.11 -9.40 10.19
CA GLN A 60 3.45 -9.99 10.26
C GLN A 60 4.52 -9.04 10.82
N LEU A 61 4.22 -7.77 11.02
CA LEU A 61 5.14 -6.83 11.67
C LEU A 61 5.06 -7.05 13.19
N PRO A 62 6.20 -7.23 13.87
CA PRO A 62 6.27 -7.50 15.31
C PRO A 62 5.83 -6.32 16.18
#